data_AF-A0A7J0H6Z5-F1
#
_entry.id   AF-A0A7J0H6Z5-F1
#
_cell.length_a   1.000
_cell.length_b   1.000
_cell.length_c   1.000
_cell.angle_alpha   90.00
_cell.angle_beta   90.00
_cell.angle_gamma   90.00
#
_symmetry.space_group_name_H-M   'P 1'
#
loop_
_entity.id
_entity.type
_entity.pdbx_description
1 polymer ?
#
loop_
_entity_poly.entity_id
_entity_poly.type
_entity_poly.pdbx_seq_one_letter_code
_entity_poly.pdbx_strand_id
1 'polypeptide(L)'
;MDGLFNLAKILLGLILNQLTVWNKDVRFYCVNDSSGSPIAYFYFDPYSCPSEKRGGAWMDEVVARSPVFSQGGGSPRLPVAHMVCNVMPSVGDKPSLVTFREVSMVAFSSGH
;
A
#
# COMPACT_ATOMS: atom_id res chain seq x y z
N MET A 1 1.28 -10.75 -1.80
CA MET A 1 1.91 -9.41 -1.80
C MET A 1 3.35 -9.48 -2.30
N ASP A 2 4.14 -10.44 -1.83
CA ASP A 2 5.56 -10.59 -2.23
C ASP A 2 5.78 -10.59 -3.75
N GLY A 3 4.92 -11.25 -4.52
CA GLY A 3 4.99 -11.23 -5.99
C GLY A 3 4.76 -9.84 -6.60
N LEU A 4 3.78 -9.08 -6.09
CA LEU A 4 3.52 -7.71 -6.53
C LEU A 4 4.68 -6.78 -6.18
N PHE A 5 5.24 -6.94 -4.98
CA PHE A 5 6.38 -6.14 -4.54
C PHE A 5 7.65 -6.47 -5.33
N ASN A 6 7.86 -7.74 -5.66
CA ASN A 6 8.95 -8.15 -6.53
C ASN A 6 8.77 -7.59 -7.96
N LEU A 7 7.53 -7.53 -8.46
CA LEU A 7 7.25 -6.91 -9.75
C LEU A 7 7.55 -5.41 -9.74
N ALA A 8 7.13 -4.69 -8.69
CA ALA A 8 7.44 -3.27 -8.52
C ALA A 8 8.96 -3.03 -8.45
N LYS A 9 9.70 -3.93 -7.78
CA LYS A 9 11.16 -3.89 -7.76
C LYS A 9 11.78 -4.09 -9.14
N ILE A 10 11.31 -5.06 -9.92
CA ILE A 10 11.84 -5.38 -11.25
C ILE A 10 11.52 -4.26 -12.25
N LEU A 11 10.29 -3.75 -12.25
CA LEU A 11 9.83 -2.79 -13.25
C LEU A 11 10.21 -1.35 -12.92
N LEU A 12 10.20 -0.97 -11.63
CA LEU A 12 10.33 0.41 -11.18
C LEU A 12 11.56 0.65 -10.29
N GLY A 13 12.32 -0.40 -9.95
CA GLY A 13 13.48 -0.29 -9.06
C GLY A 13 13.14 0.06 -7.61
N LEU A 14 11.87 -0.13 -7.21
CA LEU A 14 11.38 0.25 -5.89
C LEU A 14 11.57 -0.86 -4.85
N ILE A 15 11.95 -0.48 -3.65
CA ILE A 15 12.11 -1.38 -2.51
C ILE A 15 11.02 -1.07 -1.48
N LEU A 16 10.22 -2.07 -1.14
CA LEU A 16 9.06 -1.92 -0.25
C LEU A 16 9.36 -2.54 1.11
N ASN A 17 9.42 -1.69 2.14
CA ASN A 17 9.72 -2.11 3.51
C ASN A 17 8.49 -1.95 4.39
N GLN A 18 8.05 -3.04 5.03
CA GLN A 18 6.91 -3.00 5.95
C GLN A 18 7.33 -2.35 7.28
N LEU A 19 6.51 -1.44 7.76
CA LEU A 19 6.65 -0.74 9.04
C LEU A 19 5.57 -1.20 10.03
N THR A 20 5.84 -1.05 11.32
CA THR A 20 4.89 -1.34 12.40
C THR A 20 3.82 -0.26 12.52
N VAL A 21 2.58 -0.67 12.80
CA VAL A 21 1.44 0.24 13.00
C VAL A 21 0.61 -0.16 14.22
N TRP A 22 -0.32 0.72 14.61
CA TRP A 22 -1.19 0.59 15.78
C TRP A 22 -2.27 -0.49 15.67
N ASN A 23 -2.60 -0.97 14.47
CA ASN A 23 -3.61 -1.99 14.23
C ASN A 23 -3.01 -3.19 13.49
N LYS A 24 -3.25 -4.40 13.98
CA LYS A 24 -2.75 -5.67 13.43
C LYS A 24 -3.19 -5.96 11.98
N ASP A 25 -4.33 -5.42 11.56
CA ASP A 25 -4.92 -5.72 10.24
C ASP A 25 -4.54 -4.69 9.18
N VAL A 26 -4.03 -3.52 9.62
CA VAL A 26 -3.49 -2.49 8.72
C VAL A 26 -2.00 -2.74 8.55
N ARG A 27 -1.50 -2.61 7.31
CA ARG A 27 -0.07 -2.65 7.03
C ARG A 27 0.38 -1.29 6.54
N PHE A 28 1.59 -0.88 6.90
CA PHE A 28 2.18 0.36 6.41
C PHE A 28 3.50 0.05 5.73
N TYR A 29 3.75 0.67 4.59
CA TYR A 29 4.92 0.41 3.77
C TYR A 29 5.65 1.72 3.47
N CYS A 30 6.98 1.65 3.60
CA CYS A 30 7.90 2.66 3.11
C CYS A 30 8.36 2.24 1.71
N VAL A 31 8.25 3.15 0.74
CA VAL A 31 8.73 2.97 -0.63
C VAL A 31 10.08 3.65 -0.74
N ASN A 32 11.12 2.86 -0.97
CA ASN A 32 12.48 3.34 -1.15
C ASN A 32 12.89 3.25 -2.62
N ASP A 33 13.72 4.18 -3.06
CA ASP A 33 14.42 4.05 -4.34
C ASP A 33 15.55 3.02 -4.27
N SER A 34 16.26 2.84 -5.39
CA SER A 34 17.39 1.90 -5.49
C SER A 34 18.59 2.26 -4.62
N SER A 35 18.69 3.52 -4.15
CA SER A 35 19.70 3.96 -3.18
C SER A 35 19.31 3.62 -1.73
N GLY A 36 18.07 3.18 -1.51
CA GLY A 36 17.52 2.95 -0.17
C GLY A 36 16.88 4.18 0.45
N SER A 37 16.78 5.29 -0.27
CA SER A 37 16.19 6.54 0.22
C SER A 37 14.67 6.49 0.13
N PRO A 38 13.93 6.92 1.17
CA PRO A 38 12.47 6.94 1.13
C PRO A 38 11.95 7.98 0.14
N ILE A 39 11.00 7.58 -0.70
CA ILE A 39 10.38 8.43 -1.71
C ILE A 39 8.85 8.54 -1.58
N ALA A 40 8.21 7.61 -0.89
CA ALA A 40 6.76 7.62 -0.63
C ALA A 40 6.39 6.64 0.50
N TYR A 41 5.15 6.72 0.97
CA TYR A 41 4.58 5.74 1.89
C TYR A 41 3.16 5.37 1.49
N PHE A 42 2.68 4.20 1.93
CA PHE A 42 1.26 3.90 1.84
C PHE A 42 0.78 2.96 2.95
N TYR A 43 -0.49 3.14 3.32
CA TYR A 43 -1.23 2.19 4.13
C TYR A 43 -1.90 1.17 3.22
N PHE A 44 -1.92 -0.09 3.63
CA PHE A 44 -2.58 -1.18 2.93
C PHE A 44 -3.60 -1.84 3.85
N ASP A 45 -4.86 -1.78 3.44
CA ASP A 45 -5.99 -2.40 4.13
C ASP A 45 -6.63 -3.47 3.21
N PRO A 46 -6.21 -4.74 3.32
CA PRO A 46 -6.55 -5.77 2.34
C PRO A 46 -7.93 -6.41 2.52
N TYR A 47 -8.48 -6.42 3.73
CA TYR A 47 -9.56 -7.34 4.09
C TYR A 47 -10.95 -6.71 3.98
N SER A 48 -11.93 -7.52 3.59
CA SER A 48 -13.33 -7.10 3.56
C SER A 48 -13.90 -6.93 4.97
N CYS A 49 -14.60 -5.81 5.22
CA CYS A 49 -15.38 -5.57 6.44
C CYS A 49 -16.76 -4.99 6.07
N PRO A 50 -17.72 -5.81 5.63
CA PRO A 50 -18.95 -5.33 4.98
C PRO A 50 -19.83 -4.42 5.85
N SER A 51 -19.71 -4.48 7.17
CA SER A 51 -20.47 -3.65 8.11
C SER A 51 -19.97 -2.21 8.18
N GLU A 52 -18.68 -1.97 7.91
CA GLU A 52 -18.02 -0.69 8.23
C GLU A 52 -17.09 -0.18 7.12
N LYS A 53 -16.82 -0.99 6.10
CA LYS A 53 -15.88 -0.68 5.02
C LYS A 53 -16.59 -0.75 3.67
N ARG A 54 -16.36 0.29 2.85
CA ARG A 54 -16.84 0.36 1.47
C ARG A 54 -16.35 -0.86 0.66
N GLY A 55 -17.17 -1.40 -0.22
CA GLY A 55 -16.77 -2.52 -1.09
C GLY A 55 -15.84 -2.09 -2.24
N GLY A 56 -15.11 -3.06 -2.81
CA GLY A 56 -14.26 -2.87 -4.00
C GLY A 56 -12.76 -2.79 -3.71
N ALA A 57 -11.99 -2.25 -4.65
CA ALA A 57 -10.59 -1.89 -4.46
C ALA A 57 -10.38 -0.45 -4.95
N TRP A 58 -9.75 0.38 -4.14
CA TRP A 58 -9.51 1.78 -4.46
C TRP A 58 -8.24 2.29 -3.78
N MET A 59 -7.73 3.40 -4.31
CA MET A 59 -6.63 4.16 -3.76
C MET A 59 -7.16 5.56 -3.40
N ASP A 60 -6.63 6.14 -2.34
CA ASP A 60 -6.90 7.53 -1.98
C ASP A 60 -5.62 8.23 -1.48
N GLU A 61 -5.52 9.54 -1.70
CA GLU A 61 -4.39 10.34 -1.25
C GLU A 61 -4.54 10.69 0.24
N VAL A 62 -3.49 10.50 1.03
CA VAL A 62 -3.41 11.01 2.41
C VAL A 62 -2.77 12.39 2.41
N VAL A 63 -1.60 12.50 1.79
CA VAL A 63 -0.92 13.78 1.57
C VAL A 63 -0.18 13.78 0.25
N ALA A 64 -0.36 14.84 -0.53
CA ALA A 64 0.40 15.08 -1.75
C ALA A 64 1.87 15.38 -1.48
N ARG A 65 2.71 15.05 -2.46
CA ARG A 65 4.08 15.54 -2.54
C ARG A 65 4.06 17.05 -2.73
N SER A 66 4.77 17.80 -1.89
CA SER A 66 4.76 19.27 -2.00
C SER A 66 6.04 19.91 -1.46
N PRO A 67 6.66 20.84 -2.22
CA PRO A 67 7.78 21.65 -1.74
C PRO A 67 7.35 22.73 -0.74
N VAL A 68 6.08 23.16 -0.78
CA VAL A 68 5.54 24.19 0.13
C VAL A 68 5.42 23.67 1.57
N PHE A 69 5.16 22.36 1.71
CA PHE A 69 5.10 21.68 3.01
C PHE A 69 6.43 21.05 3.41
N SER A 70 7.56 21.54 2.87
CA SER A 70 8.88 21.10 3.28
C SER A 70 9.13 21.42 4.75
N GLN A 71 9.75 20.48 5.48
CA GLN A 71 10.15 20.69 6.86
C GLN A 71 11.44 21.51 6.87
N GLY A 72 11.42 22.69 7.49
CA GLY A 72 12.62 23.53 7.68
C GLY A 72 13.28 24.05 6.40
N GLY A 73 12.54 24.20 5.29
CA GLY A 73 13.09 24.64 4.00
C GLY A 73 13.92 23.59 3.27
N GLY A 74 13.86 22.33 3.71
CA GLY A 74 14.56 21.20 3.10
C GLY A 74 13.79 20.54 1.96
N SER A 75 13.97 19.23 1.82
CA SER A 75 13.34 18.43 0.76
C SER A 75 11.81 18.52 0.76
N PRO A 76 11.16 18.37 -0.42
CA PRO A 76 9.70 18.30 -0.50
C PRO A 76 9.13 17.22 0.42
N ARG A 77 7.94 17.47 0.99
CA ARG A 77 7.21 16.46 1.75
C ARG A 77 6.97 15.23 0.87
N LEU A 78 7.23 14.05 1.40
CA LEU A 78 6.98 12.79 0.71
C LEU A 78 5.47 12.48 0.68
N PRO A 79 4.95 11.93 -0.43
CA PRO A 79 3.54 11.59 -0.55
C PRO A 79 3.19 10.36 0.30
N VAL A 80 1.92 10.30 0.73
CA VAL A 80 1.35 9.16 1.44
C VAL A 80 0.00 8.81 0.83
N ALA A 81 -0.27 7.52 0.65
CA ALA A 81 -1.50 6.99 0.06
C ALA A 81 -2.18 5.94 0.95
N HIS A 82 -3.48 5.74 0.74
CA HIS A 82 -4.23 4.57 1.18
C HIS A 82 -4.45 3.65 -0.02
N MET A 83 -4.12 2.38 0.14
CA MET A 83 -4.46 1.31 -0.79
C MET A 83 -5.42 0.36 -0.09
N VAL A 84 -6.66 0.31 -0.56
CA VAL A 84 -7.73 -0.44 0.09
C VAL A 84 -8.24 -1.51 -0.86
N CYS A 85 -8.36 -2.72 -0.35
CA CYS A 85 -8.95 -3.87 -1.04
C CYS A 85 -9.99 -4.54 -0.13
N ASN A 86 -10.84 -5.39 -0.72
CA ASN A 86 -11.84 -6.17 0.02
C ASN A 86 -11.69 -7.65 -0.29
N VAL A 87 -10.48 -8.17 -0.06
CA VAL A 87 -10.21 -9.61 -0.15
C VAL A 87 -10.87 -10.31 1.03
N MET A 88 -11.44 -11.49 0.79
CA MET A 88 -12.02 -12.30 1.87
C MET A 88 -10.96 -12.64 2.93
N PRO A 89 -11.21 -12.35 4.23
CA PRO A 89 -10.25 -12.70 5.28
C PRO A 89 -10.03 -14.22 5.37
N SER A 90 -8.94 -14.61 6.02
CA SER A 90 -8.69 -16.02 6.36
C SER A 90 -9.85 -16.62 7.16
N VAL A 91 -10.24 -17.84 6.83
CA VAL A 91 -11.23 -18.60 7.61
C VAL A 91 -10.49 -19.63 8.47
N GLY A 92 -10.50 -19.43 9.79
CA GLY A 92 -9.71 -20.23 10.74
C GLY A 92 -8.21 -20.03 10.54
N ASP A 93 -7.43 -21.11 10.61
CA ASP A 93 -5.96 -21.08 10.47
C ASP A 93 -5.46 -21.11 9.02
N LYS A 94 -6.36 -20.96 8.03
CA LYS A 94 -5.98 -21.04 6.60
C LYS A 94 -5.70 -19.64 6.05
N PRO A 95 -4.62 -19.46 5.25
CA PRO A 95 -4.37 -18.19 4.59
C PRO A 95 -5.55 -17.80 3.70
N SER A 96 -5.77 -16.49 3.56
CA SER A 96 -6.77 -15.97 2.63
C SER A 96 -6.46 -16.45 1.21
N LEU A 97 -7.41 -17.16 0.60
CA LEU A 97 -7.34 -17.59 -0.79
C LEU A 97 -7.98 -16.50 -1.64
N VAL A 98 -7.17 -15.92 -2.53
CA VAL A 98 -7.57 -14.89 -3.49
C VAL A 98 -7.90 -15.51 -4.83
N THR A 99 -9.01 -15.11 -5.42
CA THR A 99 -9.34 -15.40 -6.81
C THR A 99 -8.47 -14.57 -7.75
N PHE A 100 -8.30 -15.04 -8.99
CA PHE A 100 -7.52 -14.30 -10.01
C PHE A 100 -8.04 -12.87 -10.21
N ARG A 101 -9.38 -12.68 -10.16
CA ARG A 101 -10.02 -11.37 -10.31
C ARG A 101 -9.65 -10.40 -9.18
N GLU A 102 -9.55 -10.88 -7.95
CA GLU A 102 -9.11 -10.07 -6.81
C GLU A 102 -7.63 -9.69 -6.94
N VAL A 103 -6.78 -10.60 -7.43
CA VAL A 103 -5.37 -10.28 -7.72
C VAL A 103 -5.26 -9.16 -8.77
N SER A 104 -6.04 -9.22 -9.86
CA SER A 104 -6.06 -8.16 -10.88
C SER A 104 -6.52 -6.81 -10.32
N MET A 105 -7.50 -6.79 -9.42
CA MET A 105 -7.96 -5.56 -8.77
C MET A 105 -6.90 -4.96 -7.86
N VAL A 106 -6.21 -5.78 -7.06
CA VAL A 106 -5.08 -5.32 -6.22
C VAL A 106 -4.00 -4.70 -7.11
N ALA A 107 -3.60 -5.38 -8.18
CA ALA A 107 -2.59 -4.88 -9.11
C ALA A 107 -2.99 -3.56 -9.78
N PHE A 108 -4.25 -3.41 -10.18
CA PHE A 108 -4.78 -2.16 -10.73
C PHE A 108 -4.72 -1.02 -9.71
N SER A 109 -5.20 -1.26 -8.48
CA SER A 109 -5.18 -0.24 -7.41
C SER A 109 -3.77 0.17 -6.99
N SER A 110 -2.77 -0.72 -7.11
CA SER A 110 -1.37 -0.38 -6.82
C SER A 110 -0.68 0.45 -7.90
N GLY A 111 -1.29 0.56 -9.08
CA GLY A 111 -0.77 1.38 -10.17
C GLY A 111 -1.18 2.87 -10.08
N HIS A 112 -2.17 3.19 -9.25
CA HIS A 112 -2.58 4.55 -8.91
C HIS A 112 -1.69 5.13 -7.82
#